data_AF-A0A7L3J078-F1
#
_entry.id   AF-A0A7L3J078-F1
#
_cell.length_a   1.000
_cell.length_b   1.000
_cell.length_c   1.000
_cell.angle_alpha   90.00
_cell.angle_beta   90.00
_cell.angle_gamma   90.00
#
_symmetry.space_group_name_H-M   'P 1'
#
loop_
_entity.id
_entity.type
_entity.pdbx_description
1 polymer ?
#
loop_
_entity_poly.entity_id
_entity_poly.type
_entity_poly.pdbx_seq_one_letter_code
_entity_poly.pdbx_strand_id
1 'polypeptide(L)'
;PSPLAATGLPPPQALPTPAPCVANTSVHKVSGFTKLPNHVQDFMRYQHCRSFPALLSVPDKCGGPEGSSNVFLLLAIKSSPVNYERREVIRKTWGQERTFEGVFIRRVFLVGVATGAWDAKKLNWLLRLEQQEHRDVLQWDFRDTFFNLTLKQVLFHTWLEEHCPGVRFIFNGDDDVFVNTDNVIRFAMATQGTQEQHLMVGQLFINNRPVRLQHSKYFVPTQLLASEQYPPYCGGGGMLMSGFTARVISRESRDIKLFPIDDVYLGMCLEKAGLLPASHNGIRTMGMGVPANTNPFDPCYYRELLLVHRFMSYEMVVMWQAIHEPQLLCGK
;
A
#
# COMPACT_ATOMS: atom_id res chain seq x y z
N PRO A 1 56.01 -14.95 3.97
CA PRO A 1 54.60 -15.08 3.57
C PRO A 1 53.73 -14.05 4.31
N SER A 2 53.58 -12.88 3.70
CA SER A 2 52.77 -11.77 4.23
C SER A 2 51.29 -12.00 3.91
N PRO A 3 50.35 -11.69 4.82
CA PRO A 3 48.92 -11.86 4.55
C PRO A 3 48.43 -10.79 3.58
N LEU A 4 47.73 -11.23 2.54
CA LEU A 4 47.05 -10.39 1.55
C LEU A 4 46.00 -9.50 2.25
N ALA A 5 46.15 -8.20 2.07
CA ALA A 5 45.17 -7.21 2.50
C ALA A 5 43.85 -7.41 1.72
N ALA A 6 42.75 -7.59 2.45
CA ALA A 6 41.42 -7.57 1.88
C ALA A 6 41.14 -6.17 1.32
N THR A 7 41.03 -6.07 0.00
CA THR A 7 40.56 -4.87 -0.68
C THR A 7 39.08 -4.64 -0.32
N GLY A 8 38.83 -3.67 0.56
CA GLY A 8 37.49 -3.24 0.91
C GLY A 8 36.74 -2.76 -0.35
N LEU A 9 35.51 -3.25 -0.51
CA LEU A 9 34.58 -2.69 -1.50
C LEU A 9 34.41 -1.19 -1.25
N PRO A 10 34.39 -0.36 -2.31
CA PRO A 10 34.15 1.07 -2.13
C PRO A 10 32.79 1.28 -1.45
N PRO A 11 32.68 2.28 -0.55
CA PRO A 11 31.40 2.60 0.07
C PRO A 11 30.38 2.92 -1.02
N PRO A 12 29.11 2.48 -0.87
CA PRO A 12 28.08 2.78 -1.84
C PRO A 12 28.02 4.30 -2.05
N GLN A 13 28.11 4.74 -3.31
CA GLN A 13 27.99 6.15 -3.66
C GLN A 13 26.67 6.66 -3.10
N ALA A 14 26.74 7.65 -2.21
CA ALA A 14 25.55 8.28 -1.65
C ALA A 14 24.78 8.92 -2.81
N LEU A 15 23.56 8.45 -3.05
CA LEU A 15 22.65 9.08 -4.01
C LEU A 15 22.48 10.57 -3.63
N PRO A 16 22.38 11.47 -4.62
CA PRO A 16 22.13 12.89 -4.36
C PRO A 16 20.89 13.02 -3.47
N THR A 17 21.04 13.65 -2.32
CA THR A 17 19.90 13.91 -1.43
C THR A 17 19.02 14.95 -2.11
N PRO A 18 17.73 14.69 -2.36
CA PRO A 18 16.83 15.68 -2.94
C PRO A 18 16.84 16.94 -2.08
N ALA A 19 16.79 18.11 -2.72
CA ALA A 19 16.63 19.36 -1.98
C ALA A 19 15.36 19.28 -1.10
N PRO A 20 15.37 19.83 0.13
CA PRO A 20 14.20 19.81 0.99
C PRO A 20 13.00 20.44 0.31
N CYS A 21 11.87 19.75 0.33
CA CYS A 21 10.58 20.27 -0.12
C CYS A 21 10.23 21.56 0.65
N VAL A 22 9.81 22.61 -0.06
CA VAL A 22 9.44 23.92 0.52
C VAL A 22 7.95 24.16 0.36
N ALA A 23 7.32 24.79 1.35
CA ALA A 23 5.90 25.11 1.30
C ALA A 23 5.57 26.06 0.13
N ASN A 24 4.55 25.70 -0.67
CA ASN A 24 4.02 26.60 -1.68
C ASN A 24 3.17 27.69 -1.02
N THR A 25 3.71 28.91 -0.91
CA THR A 25 3.01 30.05 -0.31
C THR A 25 1.88 30.61 -1.18
N SER A 26 1.84 30.29 -2.47
CA SER A 26 0.79 30.78 -3.38
C SER A 26 -0.60 30.24 -3.03
N VAL A 27 -0.69 29.16 -2.26
CA VAL A 27 -1.99 28.59 -1.81
C VAL A 27 -2.78 29.57 -0.93
N HIS A 28 -2.12 30.55 -0.31
CA HIS A 28 -2.79 31.62 0.43
C HIS A 28 -3.68 32.50 -0.45
N LYS A 29 -3.47 32.50 -1.77
CA LYS A 29 -4.32 33.19 -2.75
C LYS A 29 -5.58 32.39 -3.11
N VAL A 30 -5.67 31.12 -2.71
CA VAL A 30 -6.84 30.28 -2.99
C VAL A 30 -8.01 30.72 -2.09
N SER A 31 -9.15 31.02 -2.71
CA SER A 31 -10.35 31.47 -2.00
C SER A 31 -10.76 30.46 -0.91
N GLY A 32 -10.98 30.95 0.31
CA GLY A 32 -11.39 30.14 1.46
C GLY A 32 -10.29 29.27 2.08
N PHE A 33 -9.04 29.33 1.61
CA PHE A 33 -7.92 28.51 2.13
C PHE A 33 -7.74 28.62 3.65
N THR A 34 -7.76 29.85 4.18
CA THR A 34 -7.55 30.11 5.62
C THR A 34 -8.66 29.55 6.52
N LYS A 35 -9.82 29.20 5.94
CA LYS A 35 -10.95 28.58 6.65
C LYS A 35 -10.88 27.05 6.64
N LEU A 36 -9.95 26.46 5.91
CA LEU A 36 -9.79 25.00 5.84
C LEU A 36 -9.12 24.47 7.11
N PRO A 37 -9.40 23.23 7.53
CA PRO A 37 -8.67 22.59 8.63
C PRO A 37 -7.16 22.56 8.40
N ASN A 38 -6.37 22.64 9.48
CA ASN A 38 -4.90 22.74 9.41
C ASN A 38 -4.25 21.63 8.58
N HIS A 39 -4.73 20.39 8.70
CA HIS A 39 -4.19 19.24 7.95
C HIS A 39 -4.43 19.38 6.43
N VAL A 40 -5.57 19.97 6.03
CA VAL A 40 -5.87 20.27 4.61
C VAL A 40 -4.98 21.39 4.10
N GLN A 41 -4.79 22.45 4.91
CA GLN A 41 -3.90 23.54 4.56
C GLN A 41 -2.45 23.05 4.38
N ASP A 42 -1.97 22.20 5.28
CA ASP A 42 -0.65 21.58 5.21
C ASP A 42 -0.50 20.74 3.93
N PHE A 43 -1.46 19.87 3.65
CA PHE A 43 -1.49 19.09 2.41
C PHE A 43 -1.43 19.98 1.17
N MET A 44 -2.23 21.05 1.09
CA MET A 44 -2.22 21.97 -0.05
C MET A 44 -0.87 22.68 -0.21
N ARG A 45 -0.21 23.10 0.89
CA ARG A 45 1.13 23.73 0.84
C ARG A 45 2.19 22.80 0.24
N TYR A 46 2.09 21.51 0.51
CA TYR A 46 3.11 20.51 0.13
C TYR A 46 2.66 19.53 -0.95
N GLN A 47 1.47 19.73 -1.56
CA GLN A 47 0.87 18.83 -2.57
C GLN A 47 1.78 18.56 -3.78
N HIS A 48 2.72 19.46 -4.06
CA HIS A 48 3.65 19.37 -5.17
C HIS A 48 4.92 18.55 -4.85
N CYS A 49 5.17 18.26 -3.58
CA CYS A 49 6.36 17.55 -3.13
C CYS A 49 6.19 16.05 -3.25
N ARG A 50 7.04 15.44 -4.08
CA ARG A 50 6.98 14.01 -4.44
C ARG A 50 8.27 13.26 -4.20
N SER A 51 9.38 13.97 -3.99
CA SER A 51 10.69 13.38 -3.79
C SER A 51 11.08 13.48 -2.33
N PHE A 52 11.30 12.32 -1.72
CA PHE A 52 11.74 12.18 -0.33
C PHE A 52 12.82 11.10 -0.28
N PRO A 53 13.91 11.31 0.47
CA PRO A 53 14.97 10.31 0.57
C PRO A 53 14.43 9.03 1.24
N ALA A 54 14.88 7.89 0.72
CA ALA A 54 14.66 6.61 1.39
C ALA A 54 15.57 6.53 2.62
N LEU A 55 14.98 6.33 3.80
CA LEU A 55 15.69 6.09 5.06
C LEU A 55 16.05 4.61 5.22
N LEU A 56 15.17 3.72 4.74
CA LEU A 56 15.36 2.27 4.68
C LEU A 56 14.86 1.80 3.30
N SER A 57 15.65 0.94 2.65
CA SER A 57 15.31 0.37 1.35
C SER A 57 15.71 -1.11 1.30
N VAL A 58 15.11 -1.85 0.36
CA VAL A 58 15.35 -3.28 0.13
C VAL A 58 15.54 -3.58 -1.36
N PRO A 59 16.56 -3.01 -2.03
CA PRO A 59 16.71 -3.06 -3.49
C PRO A 59 16.71 -4.49 -4.07
N ASP A 60 17.20 -5.46 -3.30
CA ASP A 60 17.31 -6.86 -3.71
C ASP A 60 16.06 -7.70 -3.37
N LYS A 61 14.98 -7.12 -2.86
CA LYS A 61 13.77 -7.86 -2.43
C LYS A 61 13.20 -8.74 -3.55
N CYS A 62 13.27 -8.26 -4.79
CA CYS A 62 12.83 -8.99 -5.97
C CYS A 62 13.99 -9.70 -6.73
N GLY A 63 15.19 -9.77 -6.14
CA GLY A 63 16.40 -10.18 -6.86
C GLY A 63 16.92 -9.10 -7.82
N GLY A 64 16.63 -7.83 -7.51
CA GLY A 64 16.89 -6.70 -8.39
C GLY A 64 16.02 -6.70 -9.66
N PRO A 65 16.31 -5.79 -10.61
CA PRO A 65 15.54 -5.68 -11.87
C PRO A 65 15.48 -6.99 -12.65
N GLU A 66 16.60 -7.70 -12.76
CA GLU A 66 16.72 -8.95 -13.52
C GLU A 66 15.98 -10.12 -12.87
N GLY A 67 15.98 -10.21 -11.53
CA GLY A 67 15.29 -11.27 -10.79
C GLY A 67 13.78 -11.05 -10.67
N SER A 68 13.30 -9.83 -10.93
CA SER A 68 11.95 -9.40 -10.57
C SER A 68 10.82 -10.17 -11.25
N SER A 69 11.06 -10.73 -12.44
CA SER A 69 10.11 -11.59 -13.15
C SER A 69 9.81 -12.91 -12.43
N ASN A 70 10.66 -13.32 -11.49
CA ASN A 70 10.43 -14.50 -10.68
C ASN A 70 9.41 -14.23 -9.55
N VAL A 71 9.18 -12.97 -9.18
CA VAL A 71 8.19 -12.62 -8.15
C VAL A 71 6.80 -12.59 -8.79
N PHE A 72 5.98 -13.56 -8.42
CA PHE A 72 4.61 -13.63 -8.92
C PHE A 72 3.69 -12.66 -8.19
N LEU A 73 3.79 -12.59 -6.86
CA LEU A 73 3.00 -11.69 -6.03
C LEU A 73 3.91 -10.91 -5.09
N LEU A 74 3.88 -9.58 -5.19
CA LEU A 74 4.43 -8.68 -4.19
C LEU A 74 3.29 -8.15 -3.30
N LEU A 75 3.35 -8.48 -2.01
CA LEU A 75 2.49 -7.90 -0.98
C LEU A 75 3.09 -6.55 -0.57
N ALA A 76 2.47 -5.44 -0.99
CA ALA A 76 2.85 -4.08 -0.64
C ALA A 76 1.87 -3.54 0.41
N ILE A 77 2.33 -3.44 1.65
CA ILE A 77 1.44 -3.24 2.80
C ILE A 77 1.69 -1.87 3.43
N LYS A 78 0.71 -0.97 3.33
CA LYS A 78 0.73 0.32 4.01
C LYS A 78 0.70 0.11 5.51
N SER A 79 1.73 0.58 6.21
CA SER A 79 1.83 0.52 7.67
C SER A 79 2.29 1.87 8.23
N SER A 80 2.21 2.02 9.54
CA SER A 80 2.70 3.20 10.28
C SER A 80 3.89 2.81 11.16
N PRO A 81 4.83 3.73 11.49
CA PRO A 81 6.03 3.40 12.28
C PRO A 81 5.72 2.67 13.59
N VAL A 82 4.62 3.04 14.26
CA VAL A 82 4.16 2.45 15.54
C VAL A 82 3.62 1.02 15.43
N ASN A 83 3.20 0.57 14.24
CA ASN A 83 2.49 -0.69 14.03
C ASN A 83 3.40 -1.92 13.93
N TYR A 84 4.46 -1.99 14.74
CA TYR A 84 5.39 -3.13 14.77
C TYR A 84 4.65 -4.47 14.97
N GLU A 85 3.75 -4.53 15.95
CA GLU A 85 2.99 -5.74 16.26
C GLU A 85 2.16 -6.23 15.07
N ARG A 86 1.49 -5.32 14.35
CA ARG A 86 0.70 -5.69 13.15
C ARG A 86 1.58 -6.26 12.06
N ARG A 87 2.70 -5.60 11.77
CA ARG A 87 3.66 -6.10 10.78
C ARG A 87 4.13 -7.48 11.17
N GLU A 88 4.47 -7.69 12.43
CA GLU A 88 4.96 -8.96 12.94
C GLU A 88 3.93 -10.09 12.84
N VAL A 89 2.66 -9.82 13.18
CA VAL A 89 1.56 -10.77 12.97
C VAL A 89 1.39 -11.10 11.49
N ILE A 90 1.43 -10.10 10.61
CA ILE A 90 1.33 -10.29 9.17
C ILE A 90 2.46 -11.19 8.66
N ARG A 91 3.71 -11.02 9.12
CA ARG A 91 4.84 -11.89 8.73
C ARG A 91 4.58 -13.37 9.04
N LYS A 92 3.93 -13.62 10.17
CA LYS A 92 3.64 -14.96 10.72
C LYS A 92 2.32 -15.57 10.21
N THR A 93 1.50 -14.80 9.50
CA THR A 93 0.19 -15.21 9.00
C THR A 93 0.12 -15.01 7.49
N TRP A 94 -0.89 -14.28 7.00
CA TRP A 94 -1.19 -14.15 5.58
C TRP A 94 -0.09 -13.48 4.76
N GLY A 95 0.77 -12.69 5.40
CA GLY A 95 1.85 -12.00 4.74
C GLY A 95 3.06 -12.87 4.44
N GLN A 96 3.13 -14.12 4.91
CA GLN A 96 4.33 -14.95 4.86
C GLN A 96 4.98 -15.00 3.46
N GLU A 97 6.29 -14.76 3.39
CA GLU A 97 7.06 -14.98 2.16
C GLU A 97 7.24 -16.50 1.98
N ARG A 98 6.69 -17.05 0.91
CA ARG A 98 6.72 -18.49 0.62
C ARG A 98 6.52 -18.77 -0.86
N THR A 99 6.78 -20.01 -1.25
CA THR A 99 6.32 -20.55 -2.52
C THR A 99 4.97 -21.22 -2.29
N PHE A 100 3.99 -20.93 -3.14
CA PHE A 100 2.67 -21.53 -3.08
C PHE A 100 2.22 -21.86 -4.50
N GLU A 101 1.72 -23.08 -4.74
CA GLU A 101 1.33 -23.55 -6.09
C GLU A 101 2.38 -23.24 -7.19
N GLY A 102 3.67 -23.35 -6.84
CA GLY A 102 4.80 -23.15 -7.77
C GLY A 102 5.20 -21.69 -8.02
N VAL A 103 4.53 -20.71 -7.39
CA VAL A 103 4.82 -19.29 -7.58
C VAL A 103 5.37 -18.61 -6.32
N PHE A 104 6.23 -17.60 -6.49
CA PHE A 104 6.92 -16.92 -5.40
C PHE A 104 6.15 -15.71 -4.88
N ILE A 105 6.02 -15.64 -3.55
CA ILE A 105 5.43 -14.52 -2.82
C ILE A 105 6.54 -13.75 -2.09
N ARG A 106 6.52 -12.42 -2.20
CA ARG A 106 7.41 -11.50 -1.47
C ARG A 106 6.59 -10.42 -0.79
N ARG A 107 7.15 -9.78 0.24
CA ARG A 107 6.47 -8.75 1.02
C ARG A 107 7.34 -7.53 1.25
N VAL A 108 6.72 -6.36 1.25
CA VAL A 108 7.27 -5.10 1.74
C VAL A 108 6.24 -4.31 2.54
N PHE A 109 6.67 -3.66 3.61
CA PHE A 109 5.90 -2.69 4.38
C PHE A 109 6.28 -1.26 3.98
N LEU A 110 5.28 -0.43 3.73
CA LEU A 110 5.45 0.96 3.29
C LEU A 110 5.22 1.90 4.46
N VAL A 111 6.26 2.64 4.87
CA VAL A 111 6.26 3.42 6.11
C VAL A 111 6.86 4.82 5.87
N GLY A 112 6.32 5.84 6.53
CA GLY A 112 6.91 7.18 6.61
C GLY A 112 7.63 7.43 7.94
N VAL A 113 7.59 8.66 8.42
CA VAL A 113 8.12 9.09 9.71
C VAL A 113 6.97 9.59 10.60
N ALA A 114 7.01 9.28 11.89
CA ALA A 114 6.00 9.76 12.84
C ALA A 114 5.99 11.31 12.91
N THR A 115 4.82 11.90 13.17
CA THR A 115 4.62 13.37 13.11
C THR A 115 5.29 14.16 14.24
N GLY A 116 5.61 13.52 15.37
CA GLY A 116 6.28 14.14 16.52
C GLY A 116 7.78 13.82 16.58
N ALA A 117 8.65 14.80 16.86
CA ALA A 117 10.10 14.63 16.81
C ALA A 117 10.64 13.52 17.75
N TRP A 118 10.11 13.44 18.97
CA TRP A 118 10.50 12.42 19.95
C TRP A 118 10.06 11.01 19.52
N ASP A 119 8.82 10.89 19.05
CA ASP A 119 8.31 9.62 18.53
C ASP A 119 9.04 9.21 17.25
N ALA A 120 9.34 10.15 16.35
CA ALA A 120 10.12 9.91 15.14
C ALA A 120 11.49 9.32 15.46
N LYS A 121 12.24 9.90 16.41
CA LYS A 121 13.55 9.37 16.83
C LYS A 121 13.43 7.93 17.35
N LYS A 122 12.50 7.69 18.26
CA LYS A 122 12.26 6.37 18.89
C LYS A 122 11.79 5.32 17.87
N LEU A 123 10.83 5.66 17.02
CA LEU A 123 10.22 4.73 16.07
C LEU A 123 11.13 4.48 14.85
N ASN A 124 11.92 5.47 14.40
CA ASN A 124 12.95 5.24 13.39
C ASN A 124 14.05 4.30 13.91
N TRP A 125 14.38 4.37 15.20
CA TRP A 125 15.29 3.38 15.81
C TRP A 125 14.68 1.97 15.82
N LEU A 126 13.41 1.83 16.21
CA LEU A 126 12.70 0.55 16.16
C LEU A 126 12.67 -0.03 14.73
N LEU A 127 12.34 0.78 13.72
CA LEU A 127 12.31 0.34 12.32
C LEU A 127 13.69 -0.11 11.82
N ARG A 128 14.79 0.51 12.28
CA ARG A 128 16.15 0.04 11.93
C ARG A 128 16.45 -1.34 12.52
N LEU A 129 16.05 -1.60 13.76
CA LEU A 129 16.20 -2.92 14.39
C LEU A 129 15.35 -3.96 13.65
N GLU A 130 14.09 -3.63 13.36
CA GLU A 130 13.18 -4.47 12.58
C GLU A 130 13.74 -4.78 11.18
N GLN A 131 14.33 -3.78 10.52
CA GLN A 131 14.91 -3.93 9.19
C GLN A 131 16.16 -4.82 9.19
N GLN A 132 16.96 -4.82 10.27
CA GLN A 132 18.13 -5.71 10.39
C GLN A 132 17.70 -7.19 10.41
N GLU A 133 16.55 -7.48 11.03
CA GLU A 133 16.01 -8.83 11.16
C GLU A 133 15.24 -9.27 9.91
N HIS A 134 14.30 -8.46 9.44
CA HIS A 134 13.30 -8.92 8.46
C HIS A 134 13.56 -8.44 7.03
N ARG A 135 14.33 -7.36 6.85
CA ARG A 135 14.65 -6.77 5.53
C ARG A 135 13.42 -6.64 4.62
N ASP A 136 12.33 -6.10 5.15
CA ASP A 136 11.06 -5.97 4.45
C ASP A 136 10.38 -4.60 4.66
N VAL A 137 11.09 -3.60 5.18
CA VAL A 137 10.57 -2.24 5.39
C VAL A 137 11.15 -1.29 4.34
N LEU A 138 10.25 -0.61 3.63
CA LEU A 138 10.55 0.56 2.81
C LEU A 138 10.12 1.81 3.59
N GLN A 139 11.10 2.65 3.92
CA GLN A 139 10.87 3.87 4.69
C GLN A 139 11.34 5.11 3.92
N TRP A 140 10.51 6.13 3.82
CA TRP A 140 10.87 7.44 3.26
C TRP A 140 10.67 8.55 4.28
N ASP A 141 11.45 9.63 4.13
CA ASP A 141 11.48 10.76 5.07
C ASP A 141 10.31 11.77 4.88
N PHE A 142 9.07 11.27 4.89
CA PHE A 142 7.87 12.11 4.88
C PHE A 142 7.02 11.83 6.13
N ARG A 143 6.22 12.80 6.56
CA ARG A 143 5.31 12.62 7.70
C ARG A 143 4.20 11.62 7.34
N ASP A 144 4.15 10.52 8.05
CA ASP A 144 3.16 9.47 7.84
C ASP A 144 1.80 9.89 8.40
N THR A 145 0.94 10.39 7.52
CA THR A 145 -0.40 10.88 7.85
C THR A 145 -1.39 10.36 6.82
N PHE A 146 -2.68 10.37 7.17
CA PHE A 146 -3.75 9.92 6.28
C PHE A 146 -3.71 10.64 4.91
N PHE A 147 -3.50 11.96 4.89
CA PHE A 147 -3.45 12.74 3.63
C PHE A 147 -2.15 12.51 2.83
N ASN A 148 -1.13 11.92 3.44
CA ASN A 148 0.13 11.56 2.77
C ASN A 148 0.15 10.09 2.33
N LEU A 149 -0.94 9.33 2.47
CA LEU A 149 -1.01 7.96 1.93
C LEU A 149 -0.80 7.94 0.41
N THR A 150 -1.28 8.96 -0.31
CA THR A 150 -1.05 9.09 -1.75
C THR A 150 0.43 9.29 -2.08
N LEU A 151 1.14 10.10 -1.28
CA LEU A 151 2.58 10.26 -1.42
C LEU A 151 3.31 8.93 -1.16
N LYS A 152 2.89 8.18 -0.14
CA LYS A 152 3.40 6.83 0.17
C LYS A 152 3.25 5.90 -1.04
N GLN A 153 2.09 5.92 -1.71
CA GLN A 153 1.85 5.13 -2.92
C GLN A 153 2.76 5.56 -4.07
N VAL A 154 2.88 6.87 -4.35
CA VAL A 154 3.75 7.38 -5.42
C VAL A 154 5.21 6.99 -5.21
N LEU A 155 5.72 7.09 -3.97
CA LEU A 155 7.07 6.67 -3.62
C LEU A 155 7.26 5.16 -3.79
N PHE A 156 6.27 4.36 -3.40
CA PHE A 156 6.28 2.92 -3.62
C PHE A 156 6.29 2.56 -5.12
N HIS A 157 5.43 3.18 -5.94
CA HIS A 157 5.41 2.93 -7.39
C HIS A 157 6.74 3.30 -8.06
N THR A 158 7.41 4.37 -7.59
CA THR A 158 8.77 4.72 -8.04
C THR A 158 9.76 3.63 -7.69
N TRP A 159 9.77 3.17 -6.43
CA TRP A 159 10.66 2.10 -5.99
C TRP A 159 10.40 0.78 -6.73
N LEU A 160 9.13 0.46 -7.00
CA LEU A 160 8.71 -0.72 -7.75
C LEU A 160 9.21 -0.70 -9.19
N GLU A 161 9.12 0.45 -9.87
CA GLU A 161 9.62 0.65 -11.23
C GLU A 161 11.15 0.46 -11.30
N GLU A 162 11.87 0.93 -10.27
CA GLU A 162 13.33 0.84 -10.21
C GLU A 162 13.86 -0.55 -9.82
N HIS A 163 13.22 -1.24 -8.87
CA HIS A 163 13.78 -2.43 -8.22
C HIS A 163 13.03 -3.73 -8.51
N CYS A 164 11.76 -3.64 -8.91
CA CYS A 164 10.88 -4.78 -9.15
C CYS A 164 10.05 -4.67 -10.45
N PRO A 165 10.61 -4.21 -11.60
CA PRO A 165 9.83 -3.88 -12.81
C PRO A 165 9.08 -5.07 -13.43
N GLY A 166 9.58 -6.28 -13.23
CA GLY A 166 9.05 -7.53 -13.78
C GLY A 166 8.05 -8.27 -12.89
N VAL A 167 7.72 -7.75 -11.71
CA VAL A 167 6.75 -8.41 -10.81
C VAL A 167 5.40 -8.62 -11.53
N ARG A 168 4.80 -9.80 -11.37
CA ARG A 168 3.59 -10.14 -12.12
C ARG A 168 2.32 -9.50 -11.55
N PHE A 169 2.15 -9.57 -10.23
CA PHE A 169 1.03 -9.00 -9.51
C PHE A 169 1.48 -8.29 -8.24
N ILE A 170 0.77 -7.24 -7.88
CA ILE A 170 0.95 -6.49 -6.66
C ILE A 170 -0.37 -6.52 -5.91
N PHE A 171 -0.34 -7.02 -4.68
CA PHE A 171 -1.41 -6.79 -3.74
C PHE A 171 -1.05 -5.56 -2.90
N ASN A 172 -1.85 -4.51 -3.02
CA ASN A 172 -1.68 -3.26 -2.27
C ASN A 172 -2.76 -3.21 -1.19
N GLY A 173 -2.37 -3.13 0.09
CA GLY A 173 -3.32 -3.20 1.20
C GLY A 173 -2.86 -2.51 2.47
N ASP A 174 -3.76 -2.42 3.45
CA ASP A 174 -3.51 -1.84 4.76
C ASP A 174 -3.04 -2.92 5.76
N ASP A 175 -2.44 -2.52 6.89
CA ASP A 175 -1.95 -3.44 7.91
C ASP A 175 -3.01 -3.92 8.92
N ASP A 176 -4.28 -3.58 8.70
CA ASP A 176 -5.42 -3.94 9.54
C ASP A 176 -6.49 -4.78 8.82
N VAL A 177 -6.08 -5.48 7.76
CA VAL A 177 -6.93 -6.42 7.02
C VAL A 177 -6.52 -7.87 7.25
N PHE A 178 -7.47 -8.78 7.02
CA PHE A 178 -7.18 -10.19 6.84
C PHE A 178 -7.19 -10.52 5.35
N VAL A 179 -6.16 -11.22 4.88
CA VAL A 179 -6.01 -11.65 3.49
C VAL A 179 -5.94 -13.16 3.44
N ASN A 180 -6.72 -13.80 2.58
CA ASN A 180 -6.48 -15.19 2.22
C ASN A 180 -5.56 -15.21 0.98
N THR A 181 -4.25 -15.17 1.23
CA THR A 181 -3.23 -15.05 0.18
C THR A 181 -3.28 -16.21 -0.82
N ASP A 182 -3.72 -17.39 -0.39
CA ASP A 182 -3.86 -18.59 -1.22
C ASP A 182 -4.93 -18.37 -2.28
N ASN A 183 -6.06 -17.79 -1.88
CA ASN A 183 -7.12 -17.41 -2.80
C ASN A 183 -6.69 -16.26 -3.73
N VAL A 184 -5.87 -15.31 -3.25
CA VAL A 184 -5.30 -14.24 -4.08
C VAL A 184 -4.45 -14.84 -5.19
N ILE A 185 -3.60 -15.81 -4.88
CA ILE A 185 -2.77 -16.51 -5.87
C ILE A 185 -3.65 -17.26 -6.87
N ARG A 186 -4.61 -18.06 -6.42
CA ARG A 186 -5.49 -18.83 -7.31
C ARG A 186 -6.30 -17.93 -8.23
N PHE A 187 -6.85 -16.82 -7.72
CA PHE A 187 -7.54 -15.82 -8.53
C PHE A 187 -6.61 -15.19 -9.58
N ALA A 188 -5.40 -14.78 -9.17
CA ALA A 188 -4.41 -14.20 -10.09
C ALA A 188 -3.96 -15.21 -11.16
N MET A 189 -3.86 -16.50 -10.81
CA MET A 189 -3.54 -17.59 -11.74
C MET A 189 -4.68 -17.88 -12.72
N ALA A 190 -5.94 -17.79 -12.29
CA ALA A 190 -7.11 -17.95 -13.16
C ALA A 190 -7.28 -16.76 -14.11
N THR A 191 -6.84 -15.57 -13.71
CA THR A 191 -6.92 -14.33 -14.51
C THR A 191 -5.74 -14.21 -15.51
N GLN A 192 -4.95 -15.27 -15.71
CA GLN A 192 -3.77 -15.22 -16.57
C GLN A 192 -4.12 -15.04 -18.06
N GLY A 193 -4.14 -13.78 -18.49
CA GLY A 193 -3.70 -13.39 -19.83
C GLY A 193 -2.19 -13.12 -19.87
N THR A 194 -1.71 -12.42 -20.90
CA THR A 194 -0.30 -12.00 -21.01
C THR A 194 0.09 -11.03 -19.89
N GLN A 195 1.38 -10.97 -19.50
CA GLN A 195 1.90 -10.05 -18.47
C GLN A 195 1.56 -8.56 -18.71
N GLU A 196 1.17 -8.22 -19.94
CA GLU A 196 0.88 -6.86 -20.40
C GLU A 196 -0.62 -6.50 -20.37
N GLN A 197 -1.44 -7.26 -19.63
CA GLN A 197 -2.87 -6.96 -19.50
C GLN A 197 -3.18 -6.14 -18.25
N HIS A 198 -4.11 -5.19 -18.42
CA HIS A 198 -4.66 -4.42 -17.32
C HIS A 198 -5.45 -5.33 -16.37
N LEU A 199 -5.09 -5.26 -15.10
CA LEU A 199 -5.90 -5.75 -13.98
C LEU A 199 -5.80 -4.75 -12.83
N MET A 200 -6.95 -4.35 -12.30
CA MET A 200 -7.08 -3.78 -10.96
C MET A 200 -8.43 -4.21 -10.40
N VAL A 201 -8.42 -5.03 -9.35
CA VAL A 201 -9.63 -5.55 -8.72
C VAL A 201 -9.67 -5.26 -7.23
N GLY A 202 -10.85 -4.93 -6.73
CA GLY A 202 -11.09 -4.59 -5.32
C GLY A 202 -12.58 -4.45 -5.02
N GLN A 203 -12.91 -3.85 -3.89
CA GLN A 203 -14.27 -3.39 -3.66
C GLN A 203 -14.50 -2.09 -4.44
N LEU A 204 -15.20 -2.17 -5.57
CA LEU A 204 -15.39 -1.06 -6.50
C LEU A 204 -16.44 -0.06 -6.00
N PHE A 205 -16.06 1.22 -5.97
CA PHE A 205 -16.94 2.35 -5.70
C PHE A 205 -17.16 3.14 -7.00
N ILE A 206 -18.44 3.31 -7.37
CA ILE A 206 -18.88 4.06 -8.55
C ILE A 206 -19.83 5.16 -8.08
N ASN A 207 -19.80 6.32 -8.74
CA ASN A 207 -20.65 7.48 -8.44
C ASN A 207 -20.50 8.01 -6.99
N ASN A 208 -19.40 7.67 -6.32
CA ASN A 208 -19.14 8.14 -4.97
C ASN A 208 -18.72 9.62 -5.01
N ARG A 209 -19.05 10.36 -3.95
CA ARG A 209 -18.87 11.81 -3.90
C ARG A 209 -17.83 12.22 -2.86
N PRO A 210 -17.15 13.36 -3.05
CA PRO A 210 -16.26 13.90 -2.04
C PRO A 210 -17.02 14.26 -0.77
N VAL A 211 -16.53 13.82 0.39
CA VAL A 211 -17.13 14.18 1.66
C VAL A 211 -16.81 15.65 1.96
N ARG A 212 -17.84 16.50 2.03
CA ARG A 212 -17.68 17.95 2.28
C ARG A 212 -17.78 18.33 3.77
N LEU A 213 -17.86 17.33 4.65
CA LEU A 213 -17.98 17.52 6.09
C LEU A 213 -16.60 17.65 6.75
N GLN A 214 -16.25 18.84 7.26
CA GLN A 214 -14.89 19.17 7.71
C GLN A 214 -14.30 18.29 8.82
N HIS A 215 -15.14 17.67 9.65
CA HIS A 215 -14.68 16.79 10.73
C HIS A 215 -14.50 15.33 10.28
N SER A 216 -14.88 14.99 9.05
CA SER A 216 -14.64 13.67 8.50
C SER A 216 -13.16 13.50 8.17
N LYS A 217 -12.59 12.34 8.52
CA LYS A 217 -11.23 11.97 8.07
C LYS A 217 -11.12 11.94 6.54
N TYR A 218 -12.24 11.77 5.83
CA TYR A 218 -12.32 11.75 4.37
C TYR A 218 -12.70 13.12 3.77
N PHE A 219 -12.61 14.20 4.54
CA PHE A 219 -12.98 15.54 4.08
C PHE A 219 -12.15 15.97 2.88
N VAL A 220 -12.82 16.30 1.77
CA VAL A 220 -12.20 16.90 0.59
C VAL A 220 -12.90 18.21 0.28
N PRO A 221 -12.22 19.36 0.38
CA PRO A 221 -12.78 20.66 0.07
C PRO A 221 -12.91 20.89 -1.46
N THR A 222 -13.76 21.82 -1.86
CA THR A 222 -13.95 22.18 -3.28
C THR A 222 -12.68 22.76 -3.92
N GLN A 223 -11.79 23.34 -3.11
CA GLN A 223 -10.47 23.82 -3.52
C GLN A 223 -9.55 22.71 -4.03
N LEU A 224 -9.74 21.47 -3.56
CA LEU A 224 -8.98 20.31 -4.02
C LEU A 224 -9.68 19.56 -5.15
N LEU A 225 -11.01 19.48 -5.11
CA LEU A 225 -11.81 18.91 -6.18
C LEU A 225 -13.15 19.61 -6.28
N ALA A 226 -13.34 20.39 -7.35
CA ALA A 226 -14.57 21.10 -7.64
C ALA A 226 -15.69 20.17 -8.17
N SER A 227 -15.32 19.06 -8.82
CA SER A 227 -16.28 18.01 -9.20
C SER A 227 -16.96 17.44 -7.95
N GLU A 228 -18.24 17.11 -8.08
CA GLU A 228 -19.02 16.43 -7.05
C GLU A 228 -18.97 14.91 -7.17
N GLN A 229 -18.15 14.37 -8.06
CA GLN A 229 -18.00 12.93 -8.29
C GLN A 229 -16.53 12.55 -8.42
N TYR A 230 -16.18 11.42 -7.80
CA TYR A 230 -14.90 10.74 -8.02
C TYR A 230 -14.96 9.86 -9.28
N PRO A 231 -13.81 9.60 -9.93
CA PRO A 231 -13.72 8.50 -10.89
C PRO A 231 -13.98 7.16 -10.19
N PRO A 232 -14.35 6.09 -10.91
CA PRO A 232 -14.41 4.75 -10.35
C PRO A 232 -13.08 4.35 -9.70
N TYR A 233 -13.14 3.79 -8.49
CA TYR A 233 -11.95 3.38 -7.74
C TYR A 233 -12.22 2.16 -6.86
N CYS A 234 -11.20 1.35 -6.60
CA CYS A 234 -11.27 0.30 -5.57
C CYS A 234 -11.01 0.94 -4.21
N GLY A 235 -11.87 0.68 -3.21
CA GLY A 235 -11.68 1.23 -1.87
C GLY A 235 -10.45 0.68 -1.15
N GLY A 236 -10.04 1.40 -0.09
CA GLY A 236 -8.91 1.06 0.77
C GLY A 236 -9.08 -0.25 1.52
N GLY A 237 -8.15 -0.62 2.39
CA GLY A 237 -8.04 -1.98 2.93
C GLY A 237 -7.25 -2.89 1.99
N GLY A 238 -7.64 -3.02 0.72
CA GLY A 238 -6.73 -3.57 -0.29
C GLY A 238 -7.32 -3.93 -1.64
N MET A 239 -6.42 -4.09 -2.60
CA MET A 239 -6.70 -4.36 -4.02
C MET A 239 -5.56 -5.15 -4.67
N LEU A 240 -5.88 -5.91 -5.71
CA LEU A 240 -4.92 -6.63 -6.52
C LEU A 240 -4.77 -5.93 -7.88
N MET A 241 -3.53 -5.72 -8.32
CA MET A 241 -3.23 -5.14 -9.64
C MET A 241 -2.14 -5.93 -10.36
N SER A 242 -2.16 -5.92 -11.69
CA SER A 242 -1.06 -6.47 -12.50
C SER A 242 0.16 -5.54 -12.50
N GLY A 243 1.34 -6.10 -12.79
CA GLY A 243 2.56 -5.32 -13.01
C GLY A 243 2.38 -4.25 -14.11
N PHE A 244 1.67 -4.57 -15.19
CA PHE A 244 1.29 -3.61 -16.22
C PHE A 244 0.54 -2.42 -15.64
N THR A 245 -0.53 -2.66 -14.87
CA THR A 245 -1.31 -1.58 -14.26
C THR A 245 -0.46 -0.72 -13.33
N ALA A 246 0.41 -1.34 -12.52
CA ALA A 246 1.29 -0.61 -11.61
C ALA A 246 2.27 0.33 -12.34
N ARG A 247 2.79 -0.09 -13.52
CA ARG A 247 3.62 0.77 -14.38
C ARG A 247 2.83 1.92 -15.00
N VAL A 248 1.60 1.65 -15.45
CA VAL A 248 0.69 2.70 -15.95
C VAL A 248 0.41 3.73 -14.85
N ILE A 249 0.08 3.29 -13.63
CA ILE A 249 -0.12 4.18 -12.49
C ILE A 249 1.14 5.02 -12.22
N SER A 250 2.33 4.40 -12.19
CA SER A 250 3.59 5.14 -12.01
C SER A 250 3.74 6.25 -13.05
N ARG A 251 3.53 5.93 -14.34
CA ARG A 251 3.60 6.89 -15.44
C ARG A 251 2.58 8.03 -15.29
N GLU A 252 1.30 7.72 -15.10
CA GLU A 252 0.26 8.75 -15.04
C GLU A 252 0.36 9.63 -13.78
N SER A 253 0.84 9.06 -12.66
CA SER A 253 1.00 9.78 -11.40
C SER A 253 1.91 11.00 -11.51
N ARG A 254 2.84 11.02 -12.48
CA ARG A 254 3.79 12.12 -12.73
C ARG A 254 3.07 13.44 -13.06
N ASP A 255 1.92 13.37 -13.74
CA ASP A 255 1.18 14.57 -14.17
C ASP A 255 -0.08 14.86 -13.34
N ILE A 256 -0.50 13.95 -12.47
CA ILE A 256 -1.70 14.13 -11.63
C ILE A 256 -1.28 14.62 -10.25
N LYS A 257 -1.69 15.85 -9.87
CA LYS A 257 -1.45 16.42 -8.53
C LYS A 257 -1.87 15.42 -7.44
N LEU A 258 -1.05 15.28 -6.40
CA LEU A 258 -1.36 14.40 -5.27
C LEU A 258 -2.75 14.74 -4.72
N PHE A 259 -3.52 13.72 -4.38
CA PHE A 259 -4.87 13.84 -3.85
C PHE A 259 -4.93 13.29 -2.42
N PRO A 260 -5.71 13.83 -1.47
CA PRO A 260 -5.63 13.42 -0.06
C PRO A 260 -6.21 12.02 0.23
N ILE A 261 -6.86 11.40 -0.75
CA ILE A 261 -7.45 10.06 -0.66
C ILE A 261 -6.71 9.16 -1.65
N ASP A 262 -5.90 8.24 -1.17
CA ASP A 262 -4.96 7.45 -1.98
C ASP A 262 -5.66 6.52 -2.95
N ASP A 263 -6.72 5.85 -2.50
CA ASP A 263 -7.47 4.93 -3.36
C ASP A 263 -8.16 5.66 -4.53
N VAL A 264 -8.69 6.87 -4.27
CA VAL A 264 -9.25 7.74 -5.32
C VAL A 264 -8.15 8.20 -6.27
N TYR A 265 -6.95 8.50 -5.76
CA TYR A 265 -5.81 8.89 -6.61
C TYR A 265 -5.41 7.78 -7.59
N LEU A 266 -5.43 6.51 -7.17
CA LEU A 266 -5.21 5.38 -8.07
C LEU A 266 -6.31 5.31 -9.15
N GLY A 267 -7.56 5.55 -8.77
CA GLY A 267 -8.68 5.70 -9.73
C GLY A 267 -8.48 6.84 -10.74
N MET A 268 -7.98 8.00 -10.29
CA MET A 268 -7.63 9.13 -11.18
C MET A 268 -6.52 8.75 -12.16
N CYS A 269 -5.53 7.97 -11.72
CA CYS A 269 -4.47 7.48 -12.61
C CYS A 269 -5.01 6.53 -13.68
N LEU A 270 -5.94 5.63 -13.31
CA LEU A 270 -6.60 4.75 -14.27
C LEU A 270 -7.46 5.54 -15.27
N GLU A 271 -8.25 6.50 -14.78
CA GLU A 271 -9.09 7.35 -15.63
C GLU A 271 -8.27 8.11 -16.67
N LYS A 272 -7.13 8.72 -16.26
CA LYS A 272 -6.21 9.40 -17.19
C LYS A 272 -5.63 8.43 -18.24
N ALA A 273 -5.41 7.18 -17.87
CA ALA A 273 -4.95 6.13 -18.78
C ALA A 273 -6.07 5.52 -19.66
N GLY A 274 -7.33 5.90 -19.48
CA GLY A 274 -8.46 5.26 -20.16
C GLY A 274 -8.75 3.83 -19.69
N LEU A 275 -8.36 3.49 -18.45
CA LEU A 275 -8.55 2.19 -17.82
C LEU A 275 -9.61 2.27 -16.72
N LEU A 276 -10.19 1.12 -16.36
CA LEU A 276 -11.24 1.03 -15.34
C LEU A 276 -10.94 -0.09 -14.34
N PRO A 277 -11.03 0.17 -13.02
CA PRO A 277 -10.97 -0.88 -12.03
C PRO A 277 -12.23 -1.77 -12.10
N ALA A 278 -12.10 -3.02 -11.67
CA ALA A 278 -13.17 -3.99 -11.63
C ALA A 278 -13.52 -4.41 -10.19
N SER A 279 -14.76 -4.81 -9.98
CA SER A 279 -15.23 -5.31 -8.68
C SER A 279 -14.88 -6.79 -8.52
N HIS A 280 -14.53 -7.20 -7.29
CA HIS A 280 -14.42 -8.61 -6.93
C HIS A 280 -15.15 -8.91 -5.63
N ASN A 281 -16.11 -9.85 -5.65
CA ASN A 281 -17.00 -10.16 -4.52
C ASN A 281 -16.27 -10.73 -3.29
N GLY A 282 -15.06 -11.27 -3.46
CA GLY A 282 -14.22 -11.74 -2.37
C GLY A 282 -13.39 -10.65 -1.68
N ILE A 283 -13.42 -9.40 -2.14
CA ILE A 283 -12.72 -8.26 -1.49
C ILE A 283 -13.76 -7.40 -0.78
N ARG A 284 -13.67 -7.32 0.55
CA ARG A 284 -14.67 -6.71 1.45
C ARG A 284 -14.03 -5.67 2.36
N THR A 285 -13.92 -4.45 1.88
CA THR A 285 -13.29 -3.31 2.56
C THR A 285 -14.21 -2.60 3.54
N MET A 286 -15.50 -2.96 3.56
CA MET A 286 -16.52 -2.40 4.46
C MET A 286 -16.98 -3.41 5.52
N GLY A 287 -16.21 -4.47 5.78
CA GLY A 287 -16.60 -5.56 6.67
C GLY A 287 -17.43 -6.64 5.99
N MET A 288 -17.68 -7.70 6.76
CA MET A 288 -18.60 -8.77 6.39
C MET A 288 -20.03 -8.40 6.74
N GLY A 289 -20.94 -8.53 5.79
CA GLY A 289 -22.38 -8.48 6.02
C GLY A 289 -22.86 -9.81 6.59
N VAL A 290 -22.68 -10.03 7.89
CA VAL A 290 -23.11 -11.25 8.59
C VAL A 290 -24.50 -11.04 9.22
N PRO A 291 -25.41 -12.02 9.15
CA PRO A 291 -26.71 -11.92 9.81
C PRO A 291 -26.56 -11.70 11.32
N ALA A 292 -27.44 -10.87 11.90
CA ALA A 292 -27.35 -10.46 13.31
C ALA A 292 -27.33 -11.63 14.32
N ASN A 293 -27.89 -12.79 13.96
CA ASN A 293 -27.99 -13.97 14.83
C ASN A 293 -26.88 -15.02 14.56
N THR A 294 -25.82 -14.66 13.85
CA THR A 294 -24.70 -15.56 13.53
C THR A 294 -23.41 -15.07 14.18
N ASN A 295 -22.45 -15.97 14.39
CA ASN A 295 -21.13 -15.58 14.87
C ASN A 295 -20.40 -14.83 13.73
N PRO A 296 -20.12 -13.53 13.86
CA PRO A 296 -19.41 -12.79 12.83
C PRO A 296 -17.97 -13.29 12.62
N PHE A 297 -17.44 -14.07 13.56
CA PHE A 297 -16.10 -14.65 13.53
C PHE A 297 -16.08 -16.12 13.09
N ASP A 298 -17.15 -16.63 12.48
CA ASP A 298 -17.16 -17.98 11.89
C ASP A 298 -16.18 -18.05 10.71
N PRO A 299 -15.14 -18.90 10.75
CA PRO A 299 -14.13 -19.02 9.70
C PRO A 299 -14.71 -19.32 8.30
N CYS A 300 -15.89 -19.93 8.22
CA CYS A 300 -16.52 -20.27 6.96
C CYS A 300 -16.95 -19.06 6.14
N TYR A 301 -17.21 -17.91 6.77
CA TYR A 301 -17.46 -16.67 6.06
C TYR A 301 -16.20 -16.12 5.37
N TYR A 302 -15.02 -16.47 5.88
CA TYR A 302 -13.74 -15.91 5.44
C TYR A 302 -12.96 -16.82 4.51
N ARG A 303 -13.24 -18.12 4.53
CA ARG A 303 -12.51 -19.16 3.78
C ARG A 303 -12.42 -18.89 2.28
N GLU A 304 -13.51 -18.43 1.66
CA GLU A 304 -13.58 -18.19 0.21
C GLU A 304 -13.32 -16.74 -0.20
N LEU A 305 -13.09 -15.85 0.77
CA LEU A 305 -12.76 -14.45 0.49
C LEU A 305 -11.29 -14.32 0.09
N LEU A 306 -10.97 -13.16 -0.50
CA LEU A 306 -9.61 -12.71 -0.75
C LEU A 306 -9.14 -11.77 0.36
N LEU A 307 -10.00 -10.84 0.75
CA LEU A 307 -9.68 -9.80 1.72
C LEU A 307 -10.92 -9.37 2.48
N VAL A 308 -10.74 -9.06 3.76
CA VAL A 308 -11.71 -8.37 4.58
C VAL A 308 -11.05 -7.32 5.48
N HIS A 309 -11.67 -6.14 5.56
CA HIS A 309 -11.38 -5.11 6.56
C HIS A 309 -12.50 -5.13 7.62
N ARG A 310 -12.25 -5.09 8.93
CA ARG A 310 -10.97 -4.90 9.65
C ARG A 310 -10.71 -6.09 10.58
N PHE A 311 -9.44 -6.38 10.81
CA PHE A 311 -8.98 -7.35 11.82
C PHE A 311 -7.97 -6.70 12.78
N MET A 312 -8.10 -7.01 14.07
CA MET A 312 -7.07 -6.78 15.08
C MET A 312 -5.96 -7.83 14.98
N SER A 313 -4.77 -7.56 15.54
CA SER A 313 -3.63 -8.47 15.46
C SER A 313 -3.96 -9.89 15.94
N TYR A 314 -4.61 -10.02 17.11
CA TYR A 314 -4.98 -11.34 17.63
C TYR A 314 -6.04 -12.03 16.77
N GLU A 315 -7.00 -11.27 16.21
CA GLU A 315 -8.03 -11.80 15.32
C GLU A 315 -7.41 -12.36 14.05
N MET A 316 -6.39 -11.70 13.49
CA MET A 316 -5.67 -12.21 12.31
C MET A 316 -5.03 -13.58 12.60
N VAL A 317 -4.40 -13.74 13.76
CA VAL A 317 -3.77 -15.02 14.13
C VAL A 317 -4.81 -16.13 14.27
N VAL A 318 -5.88 -15.88 15.03
CA VAL A 318 -6.93 -16.87 15.27
C VAL A 318 -7.62 -17.24 13.97
N MET A 319 -8.00 -16.27 13.15
CA MET A 319 -8.66 -16.52 11.88
C MET A 319 -7.75 -17.25 10.89
N TRP A 320 -6.48 -16.86 10.81
CA TRP A 320 -5.51 -17.53 9.93
C TRP A 320 -5.36 -19.01 10.28
N GLN A 321 -5.28 -19.34 11.57
CA GLN A 321 -5.26 -20.74 12.01
C GLN A 321 -6.56 -21.44 11.65
N ALA A 322 -7.70 -20.84 12.01
CA ALA A 322 -9.01 -21.46 11.86
C ALA A 322 -9.36 -21.78 10.39
N ILE A 323 -9.06 -20.90 9.42
CA ILE A 323 -9.36 -21.18 8.00
C ILE A 323 -8.45 -22.26 7.39
N HIS A 324 -7.30 -22.55 8.02
CA HIS A 324 -6.35 -23.58 7.60
C HIS A 324 -6.52 -24.90 8.37
N GLU A 325 -7.49 -24.98 9.30
CA GLU A 325 -7.77 -26.23 9.99
C GLU A 325 -8.33 -27.27 8.99
N PRO A 326 -7.69 -28.45 8.84
CA PRO A 326 -8.15 -29.46 7.90
C PRO A 326 -9.57 -29.96 8.17
N GLN A 327 -10.04 -29.84 9.42
CA GLN A 327 -11.36 -30.27 9.86
C GLN A 327 -12.42 -29.17 9.78
N LEU A 328 -12.08 -27.97 9.28
CA LEU A 328 -13.06 -26.91 9.08
C LEU A 328 -14.09 -27.34 8.03
N LEU A 329 -15.30 -27.64 8.50
CA LEU A 329 -16.45 -28.01 7.68
C LEU A 329 -17.34 -26.79 7.48
N CYS A 330 -17.29 -26.23 6.27
CA CYS A 330 -18.21 -25.18 5.87
C CYS A 330 -19.38 -25.79 5.11
N GLY A 331 -20.60 -25.50 5.56
CA GLY A 331 -21.80 -25.84 4.81
C GLY A 331 -21.74 -25.19 3.43
N LYS A 332 -22.00 -25.97 2.39
CA LYS A 332 -22.09 -25.46 1.02
C LYS A 332 -23.36 -24.64 0.82
#